data_AF-A0A5Z0F9F5-F1
#
_entry.id   AF-A0A5Z0F9F5-F1
#
_cell.length_a   1.000
_cell.length_b   1.000
_cell.length_c   1.000
_cell.angle_alpha   90.00
_cell.angle_beta   90.00
_cell.angle_gamma   90.00
#
_symmetry.space_group_name_H-M   'P 1'
#
loop_
_entity.id
_entity.type
_entity.pdbx_description
1 polymer ?
#
loop_
_entity_poly.entity_id
_entity_poly.type
_entity_poly.pdbx_seq_one_letter_code
_entity_poly.pdbx_strand_id
1 'polypeptide(L)'
;DLEMLTSTGMCKGVENYARHLTGLKEGDTPYTLFDYFAIKDRKFLVIVDESHVSLPQFRGMFAGDRSRKQTLVDYGFRLPSALDNRPLMFDEFIHKNCQFLFVSATPAPLELELSKENIFHQIMRPTGLLDP
;
A
#
# COMPACT_ATOMS: atom_id res chain seq x y z
N ASP A 1 9.12 -24.84 10.07
CA ASP A 1 8.10 -23.81 10.36
C ASP A 1 6.90 -24.34 11.13
N LEU A 2 6.16 -25.35 10.63
CA LEU A 2 4.99 -25.90 11.36
C LEU A 2 5.31 -26.39 12.77
N GLU A 3 6.41 -27.13 12.96
CA GLU A 3 6.84 -27.59 14.29
C GLU A 3 7.14 -26.42 15.26
N MET A 4 7.76 -25.35 14.75
CA MET A 4 8.05 -24.14 15.53
C MET A 4 6.77 -23.38 15.90
N LEU A 5 5.81 -23.31 14.97
CA LEU A 5 4.49 -22.71 15.23
C LEU A 5 3.71 -23.49 16.28
N THR A 6 3.72 -24.83 16.22
CA THR A 6 3.04 -25.68 17.21
C THR A 6 3.70 -25.60 18.60
N SER A 7 5.03 -25.51 18.66
CA SER A 7 5.76 -25.52 19.94
C SER A 7 5.89 -24.16 20.61
N THR A 8 6.06 -23.08 19.84
CA THR A 8 6.36 -21.74 20.36
C THR A 8 5.36 -20.66 19.95
N GLY A 9 4.45 -20.96 19.01
CA GLY A 9 3.54 -19.97 18.44
C GLY A 9 4.20 -19.01 17.43
N MET A 10 5.49 -19.18 17.11
CA MET A 10 6.20 -18.31 16.17
C MET A 10 7.25 -19.08 15.35
N CYS A 11 7.57 -18.58 14.16
CA CYS A 11 8.69 -19.06 13.36
C CYS A 11 9.34 -17.88 12.61
N LYS A 12 10.56 -18.08 12.11
CA LYS A 12 11.20 -17.08 11.25
C LYS A 12 10.45 -17.00 9.92
N GLY A 13 10.01 -15.80 9.56
CA GLY A 13 9.24 -15.61 8.33
C GLY A 13 7.76 -15.97 8.49
N VAL A 14 7.21 -15.89 9.70
CA VAL A 14 5.80 -16.19 9.99
C VAL A 14 4.82 -15.41 9.11
N GLU A 15 5.22 -14.22 8.64
CA GLU A 15 4.43 -13.40 7.72
C GLU A 15 4.13 -14.09 6.37
N ASN A 16 4.91 -15.10 5.96
CA ASN A 16 4.62 -15.90 4.76
C ASN A 16 3.37 -16.79 4.94
N TYR A 17 2.86 -16.92 6.16
CA TYR A 17 1.63 -17.63 6.49
C TYR A 17 0.47 -16.68 6.83
N ALA A 18 0.62 -15.37 6.60
CA ALA A 18 -0.35 -14.35 7.01
C ALA A 18 -1.79 -14.68 6.58
N ARG A 19 -2.00 -15.13 5.34
CA ARG A 19 -3.34 -15.55 4.85
C ARG A 19 -4.00 -16.60 5.73
N HIS A 20 -3.26 -17.66 6.06
CA HIS A 20 -3.78 -18.76 6.89
C HIS A 20 -4.05 -18.29 8.31
N LEU A 21 -3.20 -17.42 8.86
CA LEU A 21 -3.34 -16.89 10.22
C LEU A 21 -4.48 -15.87 10.36
N THR A 22 -4.82 -15.18 9.27
CA THR A 22 -5.88 -14.15 9.25
C THR A 22 -7.22 -14.68 8.74
N GLY A 23 -7.28 -15.93 8.27
CA GLY A 23 -8.49 -16.55 7.74
C GLY A 23 -8.94 -15.99 6.38
N LEU A 24 -8.08 -15.24 5.69
CA LEU A 24 -8.35 -14.71 4.36
C LEU A 24 -8.34 -15.83 3.30
N LYS A 25 -9.10 -15.65 2.23
CA LYS A 25 -9.08 -16.54 1.06
C LYS A 25 -7.88 -16.21 0.18
N GLU A 26 -7.57 -17.10 -0.76
CA GLU A 26 -6.55 -16.86 -1.76
C GLU A 26 -6.89 -15.64 -2.62
N GLY A 27 -5.92 -14.74 -2.82
CA GLY A 27 -6.08 -13.51 -3.57
C GLY A 27 -6.73 -12.35 -2.81
N ASP A 28 -7.35 -12.59 -1.64
CA ASP A 28 -7.98 -11.53 -0.84
C ASP A 28 -6.99 -10.40 -0.50
N THR A 29 -7.52 -9.19 -0.34
CA THR A 29 -6.73 -8.03 0.06
C THR A 29 -6.14 -8.23 1.47
N PRO A 30 -4.82 -8.14 1.65
CA PRO A 30 -4.21 -8.34 2.96
C PRO A 30 -4.52 -7.18 3.91
N TYR A 31 -4.48 -7.46 5.21
CA TYR A 31 -4.52 -6.42 6.24
C TYR A 31 -3.24 -5.59 6.22
N THR A 32 -3.41 -4.28 6.39
CA THR A 32 -2.36 -3.25 6.35
C THR A 32 -2.61 -2.20 7.43
N LEU A 33 -1.75 -1.18 7.50
CA LEU A 33 -1.94 -0.05 8.41
C LEU A 33 -3.28 0.67 8.20
N PHE A 34 -3.81 0.72 6.97
CA PHE A 34 -5.10 1.35 6.66
C PHE A 34 -6.24 0.72 7.46
N ASP A 35 -6.18 -0.59 7.69
CA ASP A 35 -7.23 -1.33 8.37
C ASP A 35 -7.24 -1.00 9.88
N TYR A 36 -6.09 -0.67 10.47
CA TYR A 36 -6.01 -0.16 11.85
C TYR A 36 -6.66 1.22 12.01
N PHE A 37 -6.56 2.09 10.99
CA PHE A 37 -7.28 3.36 10.99
C PHE A 37 -8.79 3.15 10.80
N ALA A 38 -9.18 2.21 9.95
CA ALA A 38 -10.58 1.90 9.68
C ALA A 38 -11.34 1.37 10.91
N ILE A 39 -10.66 0.68 11.86
CA ILE A 39 -11.27 0.22 13.13
C ILE A 39 -11.92 1.37 13.91
N LYS A 40 -11.43 2.61 13.77
CA LYS A 40 -11.95 3.77 14.50
C LYS A 40 -13.33 4.24 14.01
N ASP A 41 -13.91 3.59 13.01
CA ASP A 41 -15.18 3.93 12.35
C ASP A 41 -15.29 5.41 11.97
N ARG A 42 -14.17 5.98 11.53
CA ARG A 42 -14.04 7.37 11.10
C ARG A 42 -13.18 7.41 9.84
N LYS A 43 -13.59 8.26 8.90
CA LYS A 43 -12.72 8.60 7.77
C LYS A 43 -11.44 9.23 8.30
N PHE A 44 -10.31 8.84 7.74
CA PHE A 44 -9.01 9.41 8.03
C PHE A 44 -8.44 10.09 6.78
N LEU A 45 -7.53 11.02 7.00
CA LEU A 45 -6.84 11.73 5.93
C LEU A 45 -5.54 11.00 5.59
N VAL A 46 -5.30 10.80 4.30
CA VAL A 46 -4.04 10.32 3.76
C VAL A 46 -3.46 11.42 2.90
N ILE A 47 -2.33 11.97 3.34
CA ILE A 47 -1.58 12.96 2.59
C ILE A 47 -0.52 12.22 1.80
N VAL A 48 -0.57 12.34 0.48
CA VAL A 48 0.40 11.76 -0.44
C VAL A 48 1.31 12.90 -0.89
N ASP A 49 2.42 13.05 -0.20
CA ASP A 49 3.47 14.00 -0.55
C ASP A 49 4.19 13.57 -1.83
N GLU A 50 4.70 14.54 -2.58
CA GLU A 50 5.28 14.36 -3.93
C GLU A 50 4.49 13.36 -4.79
N SER A 51 3.17 13.58 -4.89
CA SER A 51 2.22 12.61 -5.44
C SER A 51 2.54 12.14 -6.85
N HIS A 52 3.19 13.00 -7.64
CA HIS A 52 3.61 12.71 -9.01
C HIS A 52 4.70 11.61 -9.08
N VAL A 53 5.42 11.38 -7.97
CA VAL A 53 6.39 10.29 -7.79
C VAL A 53 5.78 9.16 -6.96
N SER A 54 5.12 9.49 -5.85
CA SER A 54 4.64 8.47 -4.90
C SER A 54 3.52 7.59 -5.47
N LEU A 55 2.58 8.13 -6.26
CA LEU A 55 1.52 7.30 -6.84
C LEU A 55 2.03 6.27 -7.86
N PRO A 56 2.91 6.62 -8.82
CA PRO A 56 3.60 5.64 -9.64
C PRO A 56 4.35 4.58 -8.82
N GLN A 57 5.01 4.98 -7.74
CA GLN A 57 5.71 4.05 -6.84
C GLN A 57 4.73 3.05 -6.23
N PHE A 58 3.63 3.51 -5.61
CA PHE A 58 2.59 2.63 -5.04
C PHE A 58 2.03 1.66 -6.08
N ARG A 59 1.78 2.13 -7.30
CA ARG A 59 1.32 1.29 -8.40
C ARG A 59 2.30 0.17 -8.75
N GLY A 60 3.60 0.43 -8.68
CA GLY A 60 4.65 -0.56 -8.97
C GLY A 60 4.91 -1.58 -7.86
N MET A 61 4.49 -1.32 -6.61
CA MET A 61 4.86 -2.15 -5.46
C MET A 61 4.39 -3.60 -5.57
N PHE A 62 3.11 -3.81 -5.92
CA PHE A 62 2.55 -5.16 -6.03
C PHE A 62 3.28 -5.99 -7.09
N ALA A 63 3.49 -5.44 -8.28
CA ALA A 63 4.16 -6.15 -9.37
C ALA A 63 5.61 -6.51 -9.02
N GLY A 64 6.35 -5.58 -8.40
CA GLY A 64 7.71 -5.82 -7.94
C GLY A 64 7.81 -6.92 -6.88
N ASP A 65 6.95 -6.87 -5.85
CA ASP A 65 6.92 -7.90 -4.81
C ASP A 65 6.48 -9.26 -5.36
N ARG A 66 5.45 -9.29 -6.21
CA ARG A 66 4.95 -10.52 -6.85
C ARG A 66 6.04 -11.20 -7.67
N SER A 67 6.77 -10.44 -8.50
CA SER A 67 7.85 -10.99 -9.32
C SER A 67 8.92 -11.69 -8.46
N ARG A 68 9.38 -11.01 -7.40
CA ARG A 68 10.39 -11.55 -6.47
C ARG A 68 9.89 -12.80 -5.73
N LYS A 69 8.65 -12.79 -5.24
CA LYS A 69 8.10 -13.93 -4.50
C LYS A 69 7.72 -15.10 -5.40
N GLN A 70 7.32 -14.84 -6.64
CA GLN A 70 7.04 -15.88 -7.62
C GLN A 70 8.27 -16.77 -7.83
N THR A 71 9.45 -16.17 -7.97
CA THR A 71 10.71 -16.94 -8.03
C THR A 71 10.90 -17.86 -6.83
N LEU A 72 10.62 -17.39 -5.60
CA LEU A 72 10.73 -18.24 -4.40
C LEU A 72 9.74 -19.41 -4.41
N VAL A 73 8.55 -19.21 -4.97
CA VAL A 73 7.53 -20.25 -5.11
C VAL A 73 7.92 -21.25 -6.20
N ASP A 74 8.38 -20.77 -7.36
CA ASP A 74 8.76 -21.60 -8.50
C ASP A 74 9.89 -22.57 -8.16
N TYR A 75 10.85 -22.12 -7.35
CA TYR A 75 11.96 -22.96 -6.87
C TYR A 75 11.68 -23.69 -5.54
N GLY A 76 10.43 -23.68 -5.06
CA GLY A 76 10.00 -24.47 -3.90
C GLY A 76 10.48 -23.96 -2.53
N PHE A 77 11.01 -22.74 -2.43
CA PHE A 77 11.42 -22.13 -1.16
C PHE A 77 10.22 -21.65 -0.32
N ARG A 78 9.10 -21.33 -0.96
CA ARG A 78 7.86 -20.89 -0.31
C ARG A 78 6.64 -21.54 -0.94
N LEU A 79 5.58 -21.71 -0.13
CA LEU A 79 4.28 -22.15 -0.63
C LEU A 79 3.62 -21.04 -1.47
N PRO A 80 2.72 -21.38 -2.43
CA PRO A 80 1.96 -20.40 -3.21
C PRO A 80 1.22 -19.36 -2.35
N SER A 81 0.76 -19.74 -1.16
CA SER A 81 0.08 -18.83 -0.21
C SER A 81 0.95 -17.68 0.28
N ALA A 82 2.28 -17.76 0.16
CA ALA A 82 3.17 -16.65 0.51
C ALA A 82 2.98 -15.43 -0.40
N LEU A 83 2.40 -15.62 -1.59
CA LEU A 83 2.07 -14.54 -2.53
C LEU A 83 0.90 -13.67 -2.05
N ASP A 84 0.11 -14.15 -1.10
CA ASP A 84 -1.04 -13.43 -0.54
C ASP A 84 -0.64 -12.50 0.63
N ASN A 85 0.54 -12.70 1.23
CA ASN A 85 1.16 -11.65 2.04
C ASN A 85 1.85 -10.69 1.08
N ARG A 86 1.26 -9.55 0.73
CA ARG A 86 1.73 -8.68 -0.36
C ARG A 86 1.41 -7.21 -0.11
N PRO A 87 2.04 -6.27 -0.82
CA PRO A 87 1.53 -4.90 -0.92
C PRO A 87 0.11 -4.88 -1.51
N LEU A 88 -0.61 -3.80 -1.22
CA LEU A 88 -1.86 -3.50 -1.91
C LEU A 88 -1.59 -3.27 -3.40
N MET A 89 -2.50 -3.75 -4.24
CA MET A 89 -2.63 -3.28 -5.61
C MET A 89 -3.07 -1.82 -5.60
N PHE A 90 -2.78 -1.09 -6.68
CA PHE A 90 -3.15 0.33 -6.78
C PHE A 90 -4.65 0.55 -6.55
N ASP A 91 -5.49 -0.31 -7.13
CA ASP A 91 -6.94 -0.22 -6.99
C ASP A 91 -7.39 -0.53 -5.55
N GLU A 92 -6.74 -1.47 -4.86
CA GLU A 92 -7.03 -1.73 -3.45
C GLU A 92 -6.65 -0.55 -2.55
N PHE A 93 -5.57 0.16 -2.89
CA PHE A 93 -5.09 1.34 -2.17
C PHE A 93 -6.01 2.55 -2.37
N ILE A 94 -6.29 2.92 -3.63
CA ILE A 94 -7.01 4.16 -3.95
C ILE A 94 -8.49 4.12 -3.54
N HIS A 95 -9.04 2.92 -3.37
CA HIS A 95 -10.41 2.70 -2.89
C HIS A 95 -10.52 2.47 -1.37
N LYS A 96 -9.42 2.60 -0.59
CA LYS A 96 -9.53 2.57 0.88
C LYS A 96 -10.46 3.68 1.36
N ASN A 97 -11.25 3.40 2.39
CA ASN A 97 -12.23 4.32 2.97
C ASN A 97 -11.56 5.47 3.76
N CYS A 98 -10.93 6.38 3.03
CA CYS A 98 -10.21 7.53 3.54
C CYS A 98 -10.40 8.72 2.59
N GLN A 99 -9.91 9.89 2.99
CA GLN A 99 -9.80 11.05 2.11
C GLN A 99 -8.34 11.20 1.69
N PHE A 100 -8.09 11.33 0.39
CA PHE A 100 -6.75 11.59 -0.13
C PHE A 100 -6.54 13.09 -0.33
N LEU A 101 -5.37 13.57 0.07
CA LEU A 101 -4.84 14.87 -0.30
C LEU A 101 -3.52 14.64 -1.05
N PHE A 102 -3.51 14.92 -2.35
CA PHE A 102 -2.31 14.85 -3.17
C PHE A 102 -1.56 16.18 -3.09
N VAL A 103 -0.27 16.12 -2.73
CA VAL A 103 0.59 17.30 -2.63
C VAL A 103 1.71 17.15 -3.64
N SER A 104 1.81 18.09 -4.58
CA SER A 104 2.83 18.09 -5.61
C SER A 104 2.92 19.48 -6.25
N ALA A 105 4.14 19.94 -6.54
CA ALA A 105 4.36 21.13 -7.37
C ALA A 105 4.03 20.87 -8.85
N THR A 106 4.12 19.61 -9.27
CA THR A 106 3.91 19.15 -10.65
C THR A 106 2.99 17.93 -10.66
N PRO A 107 1.69 18.07 -10.31
CA PRO A 107 0.76 16.95 -10.28
C PRO A 107 0.64 16.32 -11.67
N ALA A 108 0.65 14.99 -11.75
CA ALA A 108 0.45 14.26 -12.99
C ALA A 108 -1.07 14.13 -13.33
N PRO A 109 -1.43 13.65 -14.53
CA PRO A 109 -2.83 13.61 -14.96
C PRO A 109 -3.76 12.81 -14.04
N LEU A 110 -3.24 11.77 -13.40
CA LEU A 110 -4.02 10.92 -12.50
C LEU A 110 -4.50 11.68 -11.27
N GLU A 111 -3.64 12.46 -10.62
CA GLU A 111 -4.05 13.24 -9.44
C GLU A 111 -5.10 14.28 -9.82
N LEU A 112 -4.92 14.92 -10.97
CA LEU A 112 -5.84 15.92 -11.50
C LEU A 112 -7.22 15.29 -11.79
N GLU A 113 -7.25 14.12 -12.42
CA GLU A 113 -8.48 13.38 -12.71
C GLU A 113 -9.21 12.97 -11.42
N LEU A 114 -8.49 12.41 -10.44
CA LEU A 114 -9.06 11.99 -9.16
C LEU A 114 -9.57 13.18 -8.34
N SER A 115 -8.90 14.33 -8.40
CA SER A 115 -9.25 15.52 -7.62
C SER A 115 -10.40 16.32 -8.22
N LYS A 116 -10.63 16.21 -9.53
CA LYS A 116 -11.68 16.93 -10.28
C LYS A 116 -11.57 18.45 -10.05
N GLU A 117 -12.62 19.07 -9.51
CA GLU A 117 -12.66 20.51 -9.23
C GLU A 117 -11.95 20.90 -7.91
N ASN A 118 -11.51 19.92 -7.11
CA ASN A 118 -10.90 20.16 -5.79
C ASN A 118 -9.37 20.36 -5.89
N ILE A 119 -8.94 21.29 -6.73
CA ILE A 119 -7.53 21.61 -6.97
C ILE A 119 -7.22 22.99 -6.38
N PHE A 120 -6.20 23.06 -5.53
CA PHE A 120 -5.81 24.28 -4.83
C PHE A 120 -4.32 24.56 -5.03
N HIS A 121 -3.98 25.84 -5.25
CA HIS A 121 -2.61 26.28 -5.51
C HIS A 121 -2.07 27.11 -4.35
N GLN A 122 -0.93 26.68 -3.79
CA GLN A 122 -0.16 27.47 -2.83
C GLN A 122 1.16 27.92 -3.48
N ILE A 123 1.13 29.08 -4.13
CA ILE A 123 2.28 29.65 -4.85
C ILE A 123 3.07 30.60 -3.95
N MET A 124 2.38 31.35 -3.10
CA MET A 124 3.01 32.36 -2.24
C MET A 124 3.85 31.67 -1.15
N ARG A 125 5.16 31.87 -1.21
CA ARG A 125 6.09 31.41 -0.16
C ARG A 125 5.95 32.29 1.09
N PRO A 126 5.98 31.73 2.31
CA PRO A 126 5.89 32.51 3.54
C PRO A 126 6.95 33.62 3.67
N THR A 127 8.11 33.44 3.06
CA THR A 127 9.24 34.39 3.09
C THR A 127 9.13 35.54 2.09
N GLY A 128 8.17 35.49 1.16
CA GLY A 128 8.05 36.47 0.07
C GLY A 128 9.13 36.34 -1.01
N LEU A 129 9.96 35.29 -0.98
CA LEU A 129 10.94 35.03 -2.04
C LEU A 129 10.23 34.73 -3.36
N LEU A 130 10.58 35.47 -4.41
CA LEU A 130 10.15 35.19 -5.79
C LEU A 130 10.78 33.87 -6.28
N ASP A 131 10.13 33.20 -7.23
CA ASP A 131 10.74 32.09 -7.94
C ASP A 131 12.02 32.58 -8.67
N PRO A 132 13.12 31.80 -8.63
CA PRO A 132 14.32 32.10 -9.40
C PRO A 132 14.10 32.04 -10.92
#